data_AF-A0A970J8T0-F1
#
_entry.id   AF-A0A970J8T0-F1
#
_cell.length_a   1.000
_cell.length_b   1.000
_cell.length_c   1.000
_cell.angle_alpha   90.00
_cell.angle_beta   90.00
_cell.angle_gamma   90.00
#
_symmetry.space_group_name_H-M   'P 1'
#
loop_
_entity.id
_entity.type
_entity.pdbx_description
1 polymer ?
#
loop_
_entity_poly.entity_id
_entity_poly.type
_entity_poly.pdbx_seq_one_letter_code
_entity_poly.pdbx_strand_id
1 'polypeptide(L)'
;MVQGPSATVTGALASVAQIYGMAAMWGAAFLGGIIEFLVGASRVLGVLRKVFPVIVSGIVVISIGFSLGRTAVGWMIGDGSITNFILAAAVILCIFILQFSTKNIAGGIISRGAIFFSIWIVGVGLAGIMGEVDWALVASKPWIAFPGFFPYGGPGFGWKFVGGAIIGALVGYLGSMVESIGDYAATCAVSGEVYRVKHMNKGIAAEGIGCVIATALGGIPCTSYTQNIGIIATTKIASRHVVKISACILLLYGLNPKF
;
A
#
# COMPACT_ATOMS: atom_id res chain seq x y z
N MET A 1 5.61 -7.17 -10.94
CA MET A 1 5.39 -6.89 -9.51
C MET A 1 4.11 -6.08 -9.37
N VAL A 2 3.42 -6.22 -8.24
CA VAL A 2 2.23 -5.42 -7.91
C VAL A 2 2.68 -4.26 -7.03
N GLN A 3 2.05 -3.10 -7.20
CA GLN A 3 2.25 -1.92 -6.36
C GLN A 3 0.96 -1.60 -5.61
N GLY A 4 1.09 -0.96 -4.45
CA GLY A 4 -0.03 -0.42 -3.69
C GLY A 4 0.45 0.58 -2.65
N PRO A 5 -0.44 1.16 -1.84
CA PRO A 5 -0.09 2.23 -0.89
C PRO A 5 1.10 1.88 0.01
N SER A 6 2.07 2.79 0.08
CA SER A 6 3.31 2.62 0.82
C SER A 6 3.14 3.03 2.26
N ALA A 7 3.29 2.09 3.19
CA ALA A 7 3.06 2.37 4.59
C ALA A 7 4.20 3.19 5.23
N THR A 8 5.43 3.04 4.73
CA THR A 8 6.57 3.91 5.08
C THR A 8 6.31 5.36 4.72
N VAL A 9 5.94 5.60 3.46
CA VAL A 9 5.66 6.93 2.96
C VAL A 9 4.44 7.51 3.65
N THR A 10 3.40 6.70 3.91
CA THR A 10 2.22 7.11 4.68
C THR A 10 2.59 7.60 6.07
N GLY A 11 3.42 6.86 6.81
CA GLY A 11 3.84 7.25 8.16
C GLY A 11 4.67 8.54 8.17
N ALA A 12 5.58 8.69 7.20
CA ALA A 12 6.36 9.91 7.03
C ALA A 12 5.46 11.11 6.68
N LEU A 13 4.53 10.93 5.74
CA LEU A 13 3.60 11.96 5.31
C LEU A 13 2.62 12.36 6.43
N ALA A 14 2.16 11.42 7.25
CA ALA A 14 1.33 11.72 8.42
C ALA A 14 2.07 12.65 9.40
N SER A 15 3.36 12.40 9.64
CA SER A 15 4.20 13.26 10.47
C SER A 15 4.42 14.64 9.83
N VAL A 16 4.66 14.69 8.52
CA VAL A 16 4.79 15.93 7.76
C VAL A 16 3.49 16.75 7.81
N ALA A 17 2.33 16.11 7.69
CA ALA A 17 1.03 16.77 7.75
C ALA A 17 0.76 17.41 9.11
N GLN A 18 1.17 16.76 10.20
CA GLN A 18 1.04 17.28 11.56
C GLN A 18 1.89 18.53 11.78
N ILE A 19 3.12 18.56 11.24
CA ILE A 19 4.08 19.65 11.48
C ILE A 19 3.88 20.81 10.50
N TYR A 20 3.69 20.51 9.20
CA TYR A 20 3.71 21.49 8.11
C TYR A 20 2.35 21.68 7.42
N GLY A 21 1.34 20.88 7.80
CA GLY A 21 0.00 20.92 7.24
C GLY A 21 -0.19 20.05 5.99
N MET A 22 -1.46 19.75 5.69
CA MET A 22 -1.87 18.91 4.55
C MET A 22 -1.40 19.43 3.19
N ALA A 23 -1.44 20.76 3.01
CA ALA A 23 -0.96 21.44 1.81
C ALA A 23 0.53 21.16 1.51
N ALA A 24 1.35 21.10 2.56
CA ALA A 24 2.77 20.80 2.44
C ALA A 24 3.02 19.30 2.26
N MET A 25 2.24 18.46 2.93
CA MET A 25 2.28 17.01 2.76
C MET A 25 2.04 16.60 1.30
N TRP A 26 0.97 17.10 0.67
CA TRP A 26 0.63 16.73 -0.71
C TRP A 26 1.67 17.23 -1.72
N GLY A 27 2.18 18.45 -1.56
CA GLY A 27 3.28 18.96 -2.38
C GLY A 27 4.58 18.17 -2.21
N ALA A 28 4.90 17.76 -0.97
CA ALA A 28 6.06 16.93 -0.66
C ALA A 28 5.92 15.50 -1.20
N ALA A 29 4.72 14.90 -1.14
CA ALA A 29 4.44 13.60 -1.72
C ALA A 29 4.64 13.61 -3.25
N PHE A 30 4.08 14.61 -3.93
CA PHE A 30 4.23 14.72 -5.39
C PHE A 30 5.68 14.89 -5.81
N LEU A 31 6.43 15.76 -5.13
CA LEU A 31 7.84 15.98 -5.43
C LEU A 31 8.70 14.76 -5.05
N GLY A 32 8.36 14.07 -3.97
CA GLY A 32 8.99 12.82 -3.56
C GLY A 32 8.89 11.74 -4.64
N GLY A 33 7.71 11.57 -5.25
CA GLY A 33 7.51 10.67 -6.39
C GLY A 33 8.33 11.05 -7.62
N ILE A 34 8.47 12.35 -7.93
CA ILE A 34 9.35 12.82 -9.02
C ILE A 34 10.81 12.46 -8.71
N ILE A 35 11.26 12.71 -7.48
CA ILE A 35 12.63 12.42 -7.06
C ILE A 35 12.89 10.91 -7.12
N GLU A 36 11.95 10.08 -6.65
CA GLU A 36 12.03 8.62 -6.75
C GLU A 36 12.14 8.16 -8.21
N PHE A 37 11.32 8.73 -9.11
CA PHE A 37 11.42 8.44 -10.54
C PHE A 37 12.82 8.79 -11.09
N LEU A 38 13.35 9.97 -10.75
CA LEU A 38 14.68 10.40 -11.17
C LEU A 38 15.79 9.50 -10.60
N VAL A 39 15.68 9.04 -9.37
CA VAL A 39 16.61 8.07 -8.75
C VAL A 39 16.55 6.73 -9.50
N GLY A 40 15.36 6.25 -9.85
CA GLY A 40 15.17 5.05 -10.68
C GLY A 40 15.78 5.19 -12.08
N ALA A 41 15.55 6.32 -12.73
CA ALA A 41 16.00 6.60 -14.09
C ALA A 41 17.52 6.85 -14.20
N SER A 42 18.11 7.50 -13.20
CA SER A 42 19.54 7.89 -13.16
C SER A 42 20.52 6.72 -12.98
N ARG A 43 20.03 5.49 -12.79
CA ARG A 43 20.82 4.26 -12.57
C ARG A 43 21.71 4.28 -11.32
N VAL A 44 21.57 5.28 -10.45
CA VAL A 44 22.34 5.46 -9.20
C VAL A 44 22.05 4.34 -8.19
N LEU A 45 20.94 3.61 -8.35
CA LEU A 45 20.56 2.51 -7.47
C LEU A 45 21.57 1.36 -7.41
N GLY A 46 22.45 1.23 -8.41
CA GLY A 46 23.59 0.30 -8.34
C GLY A 46 24.53 0.58 -7.16
N VAL A 47 24.63 1.84 -6.73
CA VAL A 47 25.37 2.27 -5.53
C VAL A 47 24.53 2.07 -4.28
N LEU A 48 23.24 2.45 -4.29
CA LEU A 48 22.35 2.22 -3.14
C LEU A 48 22.30 0.74 -2.73
N ARG A 49 22.30 -0.20 -3.69
CA ARG A 49 22.33 -1.64 -3.38
C ARG A 49 23.55 -2.06 -2.55
N LYS A 50 24.69 -1.36 -2.70
CA LYS A 50 25.90 -1.65 -1.90
C LYS A 50 25.80 -1.08 -0.49
N VAL A 51 25.09 0.03 -0.32
CA VAL A 51 24.88 0.71 0.97
C VAL A 51 23.77 0.06 1.78
N PHE A 52 22.75 -0.50 1.11
CA PHE A 52 21.59 -1.15 1.71
C PHE A 52 21.55 -2.63 1.32
N PRO A 53 22.36 -3.50 1.99
CA PRO A 53 22.27 -4.94 1.79
C PRO A 53 20.91 -5.48 2.28
N VAL A 54 20.52 -6.67 1.82
CA VAL A 54 19.22 -7.30 2.12
C VAL A 54 18.90 -7.38 3.62
N ILE A 55 19.92 -7.52 4.47
CA ILE A 55 19.77 -7.51 5.94
C ILE A 55 19.20 -6.16 6.44
N VAL A 56 19.67 -5.04 5.90
CA VAL A 56 19.18 -3.70 6.27
C VAL A 56 17.73 -3.53 5.84
N SER A 57 17.38 -3.96 4.61
CA SER A 57 15.99 -3.94 4.17
C SER A 57 15.08 -4.75 5.10
N GLY A 58 15.53 -5.93 5.55
CA GLY A 58 14.77 -6.75 6.49
C GLY A 58 14.51 -6.06 7.84
N ILE A 59 15.52 -5.39 8.42
CA ILE A 59 15.37 -4.63 9.67
C ILE A 59 14.39 -3.47 9.48
N VAL A 60 14.52 -2.72 8.38
CA VAL A 60 13.61 -1.61 8.04
C VAL A 60 12.17 -2.08 7.95
N VAL A 61 11.90 -3.16 7.20
CA VAL A 61 10.55 -3.75 7.04
C VAL A 61 9.96 -4.16 8.39
N ILE A 62 10.76 -4.77 9.29
CA ILE A 62 10.30 -5.13 10.64
C ILE A 62 9.94 -3.88 11.45
N SER A 63 10.78 -2.85 11.44
CA SER A 63 10.51 -1.59 12.15
C SER A 63 9.23 -0.90 11.67
N ILE A 64 8.99 -0.91 10.35
CA ILE A 64 7.76 -0.40 9.73
C ILE A 64 6.56 -1.21 10.21
N GLY A 65 6.66 -2.54 10.19
CA GLY A 65 5.61 -3.44 10.67
C GLY A 65 5.23 -3.17 12.13
N PHE A 66 6.20 -2.99 13.03
CA PHE A 66 5.92 -2.64 14.43
C PHE A 66 5.25 -1.27 14.58
N SER A 67 5.70 -0.26 13.83
CA SER A 67 5.11 1.07 13.87
C SER A 67 3.64 1.06 13.41
N LEU A 68 3.35 0.37 12.30
CA LEU A 68 2.00 0.26 11.76
C LEU A 68 1.11 -0.64 12.64
N GLY A 69 1.68 -1.68 13.24
CA GLY A 69 0.96 -2.53 14.19
C GLY A 69 0.40 -1.71 15.35
N ARG A 70 1.16 -0.75 15.86
CA ARG A 70 0.68 0.18 16.90
C ARG A 70 -0.50 1.03 16.40
N THR A 71 -0.41 1.58 15.20
CA THR A 71 -1.50 2.38 14.60
C THR A 71 -2.74 1.53 14.36
N ALA A 72 -2.58 0.30 13.85
CA ALA A 72 -3.67 -0.64 13.59
C ALA A 72 -4.41 -1.03 14.88
N VAL A 73 -3.68 -1.30 15.97
CA VAL A 73 -4.29 -1.53 17.29
C VAL A 73 -5.06 -0.30 17.76
N GLY A 74 -4.53 0.90 17.51
CA GLY A 74 -5.26 2.15 17.78
C GLY A 74 -6.59 2.24 17.03
N TRP A 75 -6.62 1.88 15.74
CA TRP A 75 -7.84 1.83 14.96
C TRP A 75 -8.81 0.73 15.40
N MET A 76 -8.31 -0.42 15.84
CA MET A 76 -9.14 -1.51 16.35
C MET A 76 -9.82 -1.18 17.68
N ILE A 77 -9.13 -0.46 18.57
CA ILE A 77 -9.69 -0.05 19.86
C ILE A 77 -10.66 1.13 19.67
N GLY A 78 -10.34 2.03 18.74
CA GLY A 78 -11.19 3.19 18.43
C GLY A 78 -11.42 4.06 19.67
N ASP A 79 -12.68 4.22 20.04
CA ASP A 79 -13.16 4.92 21.24
C ASP A 79 -13.11 4.08 22.53
N GLY A 80 -12.70 2.81 22.44
CA GLY A 80 -12.72 1.85 23.55
C GLY A 80 -14.09 1.23 23.81
N SER A 81 -15.06 1.39 22.90
CA SER A 81 -16.37 0.75 23.01
C SER A 81 -16.27 -0.78 22.95
N ILE A 82 -17.16 -1.45 23.69
CA ILE A 82 -17.26 -2.92 23.71
C ILE A 82 -17.53 -3.46 22.30
N THR A 83 -18.30 -2.73 21.49
CA THR A 83 -18.58 -3.09 20.09
C THR A 83 -17.30 -3.19 19.27
N ASN A 84 -16.40 -2.21 19.37
CA ASN A 84 -15.12 -2.23 18.65
C ASN A 84 -14.25 -3.42 19.07
N PHE A 85 -14.21 -3.75 20.36
CA PHE A 85 -13.52 -4.95 20.84
C PHE A 85 -14.12 -6.25 20.30
N ILE A 86 -15.44 -6.38 20.27
CA ILE A 86 -16.13 -7.57 19.74
C ILE A 86 -15.83 -7.73 18.25
N LEU A 87 -15.96 -6.65 17.47
CA LEU A 87 -15.69 -6.69 16.03
C LEU A 87 -14.22 -7.00 15.74
N ALA A 88 -13.30 -6.38 16.47
CA ALA A 88 -11.86 -6.66 16.35
C ALA A 88 -11.52 -8.13 16.63
N ALA A 89 -12.04 -8.68 17.73
CA ALA A 89 -11.87 -10.09 18.08
C ALA A 89 -12.49 -11.02 17.04
N ALA A 90 -13.69 -10.69 16.54
CA ALA A 90 -14.38 -11.45 15.51
C ALA A 90 -13.61 -11.47 14.18
N VAL A 91 -13.04 -10.34 13.75
CA VAL A 91 -12.18 -10.27 12.55
C VAL A 91 -10.96 -11.16 12.71
N ILE A 92 -10.23 -11.06 13.82
CA ILE A 92 -9.03 -11.87 14.08
C ILE A 92 -9.38 -13.36 14.09
N LEU A 93 -10.44 -13.74 14.79
CA LEU A 93 -10.88 -15.13 14.87
C LEU A 93 -11.29 -15.65 13.47
N CYS A 94 -12.01 -14.84 12.70
CA CYS A 94 -12.41 -15.17 11.34
C CYS A 94 -11.19 -15.39 10.43
N ILE A 95 -10.16 -14.52 10.52
CA ILE A 95 -8.91 -14.69 9.78
C ILE A 95 -8.27 -16.04 10.11
N PHE A 96 -8.11 -16.37 11.40
CA PHE A 96 -7.51 -17.64 11.79
C PHE A 96 -8.32 -18.85 11.32
N ILE A 97 -9.65 -18.83 11.48
CA ILE A 97 -10.54 -19.90 11.02
C ILE A 97 -10.40 -20.09 9.51
N LEU A 98 -10.51 -19.02 8.73
CA LEU A 98 -10.38 -19.10 7.27
C LEU A 98 -8.98 -19.58 6.88
N GLN A 99 -7.93 -19.06 7.53
CA GLN A 99 -6.56 -19.39 7.17
C GLN A 99 -6.19 -20.84 7.48
N PHE A 100 -6.66 -21.42 8.60
CA PHE A 100 -6.34 -22.79 9.01
C PHE A 100 -7.31 -23.84 8.45
N SER A 101 -8.62 -23.57 8.47
CA SER A 101 -9.63 -24.58 8.09
C SER A 101 -9.80 -24.72 6.58
N THR A 102 -9.49 -23.69 5.78
CA THR A 102 -9.73 -23.71 4.33
C THR A 102 -8.48 -23.91 3.48
N LYS A 103 -7.34 -24.32 4.07
CA LYS A 103 -6.07 -24.52 3.35
C LYS A 103 -6.20 -25.47 2.16
N ASN A 104 -6.99 -26.53 2.30
CA ASN A 104 -7.18 -27.56 1.26
C ASN A 104 -8.42 -27.32 0.37
N ILE A 105 -9.22 -26.29 0.66
CA ILE A 105 -10.46 -26.00 -0.05
C ILE A 105 -10.18 -25.00 -1.18
N ALA A 106 -10.75 -25.25 -2.37
CA ALA A 106 -10.62 -24.37 -3.54
C ALA A 106 -9.16 -23.99 -3.88
N GLY A 107 -8.23 -24.95 -3.75
CA GLY A 107 -6.81 -24.75 -4.01
C GLY A 107 -6.14 -23.75 -3.06
N GLY A 108 -6.71 -23.50 -1.87
CA GLY A 108 -6.21 -22.58 -0.87
C GLY A 108 -6.52 -21.10 -1.15
N ILE A 109 -7.43 -20.79 -2.08
CA ILE A 109 -7.75 -19.40 -2.43
C ILE A 109 -8.38 -18.64 -1.26
N ILE A 110 -9.23 -19.31 -0.47
CA ILE A 110 -9.91 -18.72 0.68
C ILE A 110 -8.91 -18.43 1.80
N SER A 111 -8.00 -19.37 2.07
CA SER A 111 -6.92 -19.18 3.05
C SER A 111 -5.96 -18.04 2.66
N ARG A 112 -5.64 -17.88 1.36
CA ARG A 112 -4.82 -16.75 0.86
C ARG A 112 -5.56 -15.41 0.89
N GLY A 113 -6.88 -15.44 0.71
CA GLY A 113 -7.75 -14.27 0.78
C GLY A 113 -8.38 -14.03 2.16
N ALA A 114 -7.90 -14.67 3.23
CA ALA A 114 -8.56 -14.69 4.53
C ALA A 114 -8.85 -13.28 5.06
N ILE A 115 -7.91 -12.33 4.89
CA ILE A 115 -8.08 -10.92 5.27
C ILE A 115 -9.22 -10.26 4.47
N PHE A 116 -9.29 -10.51 3.17
CA PHE A 116 -10.35 -9.95 2.32
C PHE A 116 -11.72 -10.49 2.72
N PHE A 117 -11.84 -11.81 2.88
CA PHE A 117 -13.10 -12.44 3.26
C PHE A 117 -13.53 -12.11 4.70
N SER A 118 -12.59 -11.93 5.64
CA SER A 118 -12.94 -11.50 7.00
C SER A 118 -13.53 -10.10 7.02
N ILE A 119 -13.04 -9.18 6.18
CA ILE A 119 -13.61 -7.82 6.06
C ILE A 119 -15.05 -7.90 5.53
N TRP A 120 -15.33 -8.76 4.55
CA TRP A 120 -16.69 -8.94 4.04
C TRP A 120 -17.63 -9.56 5.09
N ILE A 121 -17.22 -10.64 5.74
CA ILE A 121 -18.08 -11.38 6.66
C ILE A 121 -18.33 -10.58 7.94
N VAL A 122 -17.26 -10.04 8.54
CA VAL A 122 -17.36 -9.37 9.85
C VAL A 122 -17.53 -7.87 9.68
N GLY A 123 -16.73 -7.23 8.82
CA GLY A 123 -16.76 -5.78 8.64
C GLY A 123 -18.03 -5.28 7.95
N VAL A 124 -18.46 -5.92 6.86
CA VAL A 124 -19.70 -5.53 6.17
C VAL A 124 -20.92 -6.26 6.76
N GLY A 125 -20.79 -7.57 7.00
CA GLY A 125 -21.88 -8.41 7.52
C GLY A 125 -22.21 -8.11 8.98
N LEU A 126 -21.35 -8.54 9.91
CA LEU A 126 -21.63 -8.42 11.35
C LEU A 126 -21.77 -6.96 11.79
N ALA A 127 -20.84 -6.07 11.40
CA ALA A 127 -20.94 -4.65 11.78
C ALA A 127 -22.16 -3.98 11.13
N GLY A 128 -22.56 -4.41 9.93
CA GLY A 128 -23.78 -3.94 9.27
C GLY A 128 -25.05 -4.32 10.02
N ILE A 129 -25.12 -5.53 10.58
CA ILE A 129 -26.24 -5.98 11.44
C ILE A 129 -26.24 -5.24 12.78
N MET A 130 -25.07 -4.92 13.32
CA MET A 130 -24.93 -4.16 14.57
C MET A 130 -25.26 -2.67 14.42
N GLY A 131 -25.51 -2.19 13.20
CA GLY A 131 -25.87 -0.79 12.94
C GLY A 131 -24.67 0.16 12.85
N GLU A 132 -23.45 -0.36 12.83
CA GLU A 132 -22.21 0.43 12.73
C GLU A 132 -21.92 0.90 11.28
N VAL A 133 -22.67 0.39 10.30
CA VAL A 133 -22.54 0.76 8.88
C VAL A 133 -23.66 1.69 8.47
N ASP A 134 -23.30 2.91 8.04
CA ASP A 134 -24.24 3.85 7.46
C ASP A 134 -24.53 3.51 5.98
N TRP A 135 -25.61 2.74 5.79
CA TRP A 135 -26.09 2.36 4.46
C TRP A 135 -26.65 3.53 3.65
N ALA A 136 -27.07 4.63 4.30
CA ALA A 136 -27.56 5.81 3.61
C ALA A 136 -26.42 6.54 2.89
N LEU A 137 -25.24 6.61 3.51
CA LEU A 137 -24.03 7.12 2.85
C LEU A 137 -23.70 6.31 1.60
N VAL A 138 -23.74 4.98 1.67
CA VAL A 138 -23.49 4.10 0.51
C VAL A 138 -24.54 4.30 -0.59
N ALA A 139 -25.82 4.41 -0.21
CA ALA A 139 -26.92 4.61 -1.15
C ALA A 139 -26.82 5.96 -1.90
N SER A 140 -26.31 6.99 -1.23
CA SER A 140 -26.18 8.35 -1.79
C SER A 140 -25.09 8.50 -2.86
N LYS A 141 -24.12 7.59 -2.93
CA LYS A 141 -23.01 7.66 -3.88
C LYS A 141 -23.41 7.16 -5.27
N PRO A 142 -22.85 7.72 -6.35
CA PRO A 142 -23.08 7.21 -7.70
C PRO A 142 -22.44 5.82 -7.87
N TRP A 143 -22.91 5.05 -8.85
CA TRP A 143 -22.31 3.74 -9.17
C TRP A 143 -20.95 3.86 -9.89
N ILE A 144 -20.70 4.98 -10.56
CA ILE A 144 -19.44 5.27 -11.25
C ILE A 144 -19.03 6.69 -10.91
N ALA A 145 -17.80 6.86 -10.43
CA ALA A 145 -17.17 8.16 -10.20
C ALA A 145 -15.72 8.12 -10.69
N PHE A 146 -15.34 9.13 -11.46
CA PHE A 146 -13.95 9.32 -11.87
C PHE A 146 -13.19 10.09 -10.78
N PRO A 147 -11.93 9.73 -10.51
CA PRO A 147 -11.12 10.49 -9.57
C PRO A 147 -10.91 11.91 -10.08
N GLY A 148 -11.11 12.89 -9.20
CA GLY A 148 -10.77 14.28 -9.51
C GLY A 148 -9.26 14.43 -9.67
N PHE A 149 -8.84 15.31 -10.57
CA PHE A 149 -7.43 15.69 -10.68
C PHE A 149 -7.14 16.78 -9.65
N PHE A 150 -6.11 16.57 -8.82
CA PHE A 150 -5.72 17.46 -7.73
C PHE A 150 -6.85 17.80 -6.73
N PRO A 151 -7.51 16.78 -6.14
CA PRO A 151 -8.67 16.99 -5.27
C PRO A 151 -8.32 17.73 -3.97
N TYR A 152 -7.06 17.70 -3.55
CA TYR A 152 -6.54 18.36 -2.34
C TYR A 152 -5.65 19.55 -2.67
N GLY A 153 -5.92 20.23 -3.80
CA GLY A 153 -5.04 21.23 -4.39
C GLY A 153 -3.99 20.59 -5.32
N GLY A 154 -3.24 21.44 -6.03
CA GLY A 154 -2.20 21.07 -6.98
C GLY A 154 -1.05 22.08 -7.04
N PRO A 155 -0.07 21.88 -7.94
CA PRO A 155 1.06 22.78 -8.11
C PRO A 155 0.60 24.21 -8.39
N GLY A 156 0.98 25.15 -7.53
CA GLY A 156 0.57 26.57 -7.65
C GLY A 156 -0.84 26.89 -7.12
N PHE A 157 -1.62 25.90 -6.69
CA PHE A 157 -2.95 26.11 -6.10
C PHE A 157 -3.18 25.18 -4.91
N GLY A 158 -3.07 25.69 -3.68
CA GLY A 158 -3.32 24.92 -2.46
C GLY A 158 -2.14 24.11 -1.96
N TRP A 159 -1.21 23.65 -2.82
CA TRP A 159 0.03 23.02 -2.37
C TRP A 159 1.08 24.03 -1.91
N LYS A 160 1.86 23.65 -0.91
CA LYS A 160 3.01 24.41 -0.41
C LYS A 160 4.27 23.56 -0.50
N PHE A 161 5.36 24.13 -0.99
CA PHE A 161 6.65 23.45 -1.07
C PHE A 161 7.57 23.94 0.04
N VAL A 162 7.61 23.18 1.14
CA VAL A 162 8.43 23.49 2.31
C VAL A 162 9.60 22.51 2.36
N GLY A 163 10.84 23.02 2.45
CA GLY A 163 12.04 22.18 2.43
C GLY A 163 12.03 21.07 3.50
N GLY A 164 11.63 21.39 4.74
CA GLY A 164 11.50 20.41 5.81
C GLY A 164 10.46 19.32 5.53
N ALA A 165 9.32 19.68 4.93
CA ALA A 165 8.29 18.72 4.52
C ALA A 165 8.80 17.78 3.41
N ILE A 166 9.54 18.31 2.44
CA ILE A 166 10.15 17.54 1.35
C ILE A 166 11.18 16.56 1.91
N ILE A 167 12.08 17.01 2.77
CA ILE A 167 13.07 16.14 3.41
C ILE A 167 12.38 15.04 4.22
N GLY A 168 11.37 15.40 5.02
CA GLY A 168 10.59 14.45 5.82
C GLY A 168 9.92 13.39 4.95
N ALA A 169 9.28 13.78 3.85
CA ALA A 169 8.68 12.84 2.90
C ALA A 169 9.76 11.93 2.27
N LEU A 170 10.90 12.49 1.85
CA LEU A 170 11.99 11.75 1.21
C LEU A 170 12.59 10.65 2.10
N VAL A 171 12.56 10.81 3.43
CA VAL A 171 12.94 9.73 4.35
C VAL A 171 12.01 8.53 4.20
N GLY A 172 10.69 8.77 4.10
CA GLY A 172 9.71 7.73 3.83
C GLY A 172 9.92 7.05 2.47
N TYR A 173 10.15 7.85 1.43
CA TYR A 173 10.49 7.33 0.09
C TYR A 173 11.77 6.52 0.08
N LEU A 174 12.79 6.91 0.85
CA LEU A 174 14.02 6.13 0.98
C LEU A 174 13.74 4.76 1.62
N GLY A 175 12.95 4.72 2.69
CA GLY A 175 12.50 3.47 3.30
C GLY A 175 11.76 2.57 2.30
N SER A 176 10.83 3.18 1.55
CA SER A 176 10.08 2.53 0.47
C SER A 176 11.01 1.94 -0.59
N MET A 177 11.97 2.71 -1.11
CA MET A 177 12.93 2.23 -2.10
C MET A 177 13.77 1.07 -1.56
N VAL A 178 14.20 1.12 -0.29
CA VAL A 178 15.00 0.06 0.34
C VAL A 178 14.21 -1.24 0.49
N GLU A 179 12.93 -1.14 0.85
CA GLU A 179 11.97 -2.25 0.85
C GLU A 179 11.82 -2.83 -0.57
N SER A 180 11.53 -1.98 -1.56
CA SER A 180 11.35 -2.37 -2.96
C SER A 180 12.56 -3.07 -3.57
N ILE A 181 13.80 -2.68 -3.20
CA ILE A 181 15.02 -3.38 -3.64
C ILE A 181 15.01 -4.85 -3.21
N GLY A 182 14.66 -5.12 -1.96
CA GLY A 182 14.56 -6.48 -1.41
C GLY A 182 13.42 -7.26 -2.07
N ASP A 183 12.31 -6.59 -2.28
CA ASP A 183 11.10 -7.10 -2.91
C ASP A 183 11.32 -7.53 -4.37
N TYR A 184 12.07 -6.74 -5.15
CA TYR A 184 12.46 -7.12 -6.51
C TYR A 184 13.39 -8.32 -6.54
N ALA A 185 14.33 -8.41 -5.59
CA ALA A 185 15.24 -9.54 -5.48
C ALA A 185 14.46 -10.83 -5.11
N ALA A 186 13.58 -10.75 -4.12
CA ALA A 186 12.74 -11.86 -3.69
C ALA A 186 11.76 -12.28 -4.80
N THR A 187 11.15 -11.33 -5.53
CA THR A 187 10.30 -11.63 -6.68
C THR A 187 11.06 -12.38 -7.78
N CYS A 188 12.29 -11.95 -8.10
CA CYS A 188 13.12 -12.65 -9.09
C CYS A 188 13.42 -14.09 -8.64
N ALA A 189 13.79 -14.27 -7.36
CA ALA A 189 14.08 -15.59 -6.79
C ALA A 189 12.88 -16.55 -6.86
N VAL A 190 11.67 -16.09 -6.47
CA VAL A 190 10.46 -16.95 -6.51
C VAL A 190 9.95 -17.18 -7.93
N SER A 191 10.34 -16.34 -8.89
CA SER A 191 9.95 -16.46 -10.30
C SER A 191 10.95 -17.25 -11.15
N GLY A 192 12.09 -17.67 -10.59
CA GLY A 192 13.16 -18.35 -11.33
C GLY A 192 13.96 -17.42 -12.27
N GLU A 193 13.91 -16.11 -12.04
CA GLU A 193 14.55 -15.09 -12.88
C GLU A 193 15.85 -14.58 -12.25
N VAL A 194 16.85 -14.27 -13.08
CA VAL A 194 18.12 -13.70 -12.59
C VAL A 194 17.93 -12.23 -12.21
N TYR A 195 18.15 -11.91 -10.93
CA TYR A 195 18.07 -10.53 -10.44
C TYR A 195 19.18 -9.65 -11.05
N ARG A 196 18.78 -8.59 -11.75
CA ARG A 196 19.67 -7.66 -12.44
C ARG A 196 19.36 -6.22 -12.01
N VAL A 197 20.37 -5.35 -12.01
CA VAL A 197 20.23 -3.92 -11.67
C VAL A 197 19.18 -3.23 -12.53
N LYS A 198 19.02 -3.65 -13.80
CA LYS A 198 17.96 -3.12 -14.70
C LYS A 198 16.54 -3.32 -14.16
N HIS A 199 16.28 -4.40 -13.41
CA HIS A 199 14.95 -4.69 -12.86
C HIS A 199 14.63 -3.70 -11.74
N MET A 200 15.59 -3.45 -10.86
CA MET A 200 15.50 -2.46 -9.80
C MET A 200 15.32 -1.04 -10.35
N ASN A 201 16.17 -0.60 -11.30
CA ASN A 201 16.08 0.75 -11.86
C ASN A 201 14.72 1.01 -12.52
N LYS A 202 14.24 0.06 -13.33
CA LYS A 202 12.92 0.18 -13.98
C LYS A 202 11.77 0.08 -12.98
N GLY A 203 11.94 -0.73 -11.94
CA GLY A 203 10.95 -0.91 -10.87
C GLY A 203 10.75 0.37 -10.08
N ILE A 204 11.81 0.92 -9.51
CA ILE A 204 11.77 2.18 -8.75
C ILE A 204 11.32 3.35 -9.63
N ALA A 205 11.74 3.40 -10.90
CA ALA A 205 11.24 4.44 -11.81
C ALA A 205 9.71 4.32 -12.02
N ALA A 206 9.20 3.09 -12.18
CA ALA A 206 7.76 2.87 -12.32
C ALA A 206 7.00 3.18 -11.02
N GLU A 207 7.58 2.90 -9.86
CA GLU A 207 7.03 3.30 -8.55
C GLU A 207 6.94 4.83 -8.43
N GLY A 208 8.02 5.57 -8.74
CA GLY A 208 8.00 7.03 -8.70
C GLY A 208 6.92 7.63 -9.61
N ILE A 209 6.75 7.10 -10.83
CA ILE A 209 5.63 7.50 -11.71
C ILE A 209 4.27 7.17 -11.06
N GLY A 210 4.13 5.97 -10.49
CA GLY A 210 2.94 5.56 -9.76
C GLY A 210 2.61 6.50 -8.60
N CYS A 211 3.61 6.91 -7.82
CA CYS A 211 3.50 7.86 -6.72
C CYS A 211 3.04 9.24 -7.19
N VAL A 212 3.58 9.74 -8.30
CA VAL A 212 3.17 11.02 -8.90
C VAL A 212 1.71 10.96 -9.36
N ILE A 213 1.32 9.90 -10.06
CA ILE A 213 -0.06 9.70 -10.52
C ILE A 213 -1.02 9.54 -9.34
N ALA A 214 -0.67 8.70 -8.36
CA ALA A 214 -1.46 8.50 -7.15
C ALA A 214 -1.69 9.84 -6.45
N THR A 215 -0.62 10.59 -6.19
CA THR A 215 -0.71 11.89 -5.52
C THR A 215 -1.55 12.90 -6.31
N ALA A 216 -1.39 12.94 -7.64
CA ALA A 216 -2.18 13.82 -8.50
C ALA A 216 -3.67 13.48 -8.49
N LEU A 217 -4.02 12.21 -8.27
CA LEU A 217 -5.42 11.75 -8.15
C LEU A 217 -5.92 11.73 -6.69
N GLY A 218 -5.15 12.25 -5.73
CA GLY A 218 -5.50 12.26 -4.31
C GLY A 218 -5.28 10.94 -3.58
N GLY A 219 -4.60 9.98 -4.20
CA GLY A 219 -4.10 8.77 -3.56
C GLY A 219 -2.76 8.97 -2.85
N ILE A 220 -2.47 8.11 -1.90
CA ILE A 220 -1.18 8.10 -1.18
C ILE A 220 -0.12 7.42 -2.05
N PRO A 221 1.16 7.83 -1.98
CA PRO A 221 2.25 7.19 -2.72
C PRO A 221 2.30 5.66 -2.58
N CYS A 222 2.74 4.99 -3.64
CA CYS A 222 2.73 3.53 -3.74
C CYS A 222 4.14 2.94 -3.60
N THR A 223 4.22 1.67 -3.22
CA THR A 223 5.45 0.86 -3.14
C THR A 223 5.17 -0.55 -3.65
N SER A 224 6.19 -1.38 -3.74
CA SER A 224 6.06 -2.79 -4.09
C SER A 224 5.35 -3.60 -3.00
N TYR A 225 4.50 -4.54 -3.40
CA TYR A 225 3.75 -5.39 -2.47
C TYR A 225 4.44 -6.74 -2.24
N THR A 226 5.00 -6.95 -1.04
CA THR A 226 5.63 -8.21 -0.62
C THR A 226 4.63 -9.38 -0.59
N GLN A 227 3.34 -9.14 -0.34
CA GLN A 227 2.31 -10.20 -0.32
C GLN A 227 2.21 -10.92 -1.67
N ASN A 228 2.41 -10.19 -2.78
CA ASN A 228 2.43 -10.77 -4.11
C ASN A 228 3.56 -11.81 -4.27
N ILE A 229 4.69 -11.61 -3.59
CA ILE A 229 5.80 -12.56 -3.57
C ILE A 229 5.38 -13.88 -2.93
N GLY A 230 4.66 -13.83 -1.80
CA GLY A 230 4.12 -15.00 -1.13
C GLY A 230 3.10 -15.78 -1.99
N ILE A 231 2.27 -15.06 -2.75
CA ILE A 231 1.32 -15.69 -3.69
C ILE A 231 2.08 -16.37 -4.84
N ILE A 232 3.09 -15.73 -5.43
CA ILE A 232 3.90 -16.36 -6.48
C ILE A 232 4.64 -17.59 -5.94
N ALA A 233 5.22 -17.49 -4.74
CA ALA A 233 5.96 -18.58 -4.10
C ALA A 233 5.11 -19.83 -3.87
N THR A 234 3.82 -19.64 -3.58
CA THR A 234 2.86 -20.72 -3.30
C THR A 234 2.16 -21.24 -4.57
N THR A 235 1.70 -20.34 -5.43
CA THR A 235 0.98 -20.72 -6.68
C THR A 235 1.91 -21.17 -7.79
N LYS A 236 3.20 -20.81 -7.72
CA LYS A 236 4.20 -21.00 -8.79
C LYS A 236 3.84 -20.30 -10.11
N ILE A 237 2.94 -19.31 -10.07
CA ILE A 237 2.52 -18.55 -11.26
C ILE A 237 3.10 -17.14 -11.19
N ALA A 238 4.17 -16.90 -11.95
CA ALA A 238 4.82 -15.58 -12.10
C ALA A 238 4.41 -14.84 -13.39
N SER A 239 3.19 -15.06 -13.87
CA SER A 239 2.73 -14.51 -15.16
C SER A 239 2.38 -13.02 -15.08
N ARG A 240 2.96 -12.22 -15.97
CA ARG A 240 2.61 -10.81 -16.15
C ARG A 240 1.14 -10.58 -16.54
N HIS A 241 0.50 -11.58 -17.15
CA HIS A 241 -0.91 -11.49 -17.57
C HIS A 241 -1.84 -11.46 -16.36
N VAL A 242 -1.53 -12.27 -15.33
CA VAL A 242 -2.29 -12.26 -14.07
C VAL A 242 -2.25 -10.86 -13.44
N VAL A 243 -1.05 -10.27 -13.35
CA VAL A 243 -0.88 -8.91 -12.80
C VAL A 243 -1.65 -7.86 -13.61
N LYS A 244 -1.63 -7.92 -14.94
CA LYS A 244 -2.39 -6.99 -15.81
C LYS A 244 -3.90 -7.13 -15.62
N ILE A 245 -4.41 -8.36 -15.57
CA ILE A 245 -5.84 -8.61 -15.37
C ILE A 245 -6.26 -8.12 -13.99
N SER A 246 -5.47 -8.39 -12.94
CA SER A 246 -5.71 -7.86 -11.60
C SER A 246 -5.72 -6.33 -11.57
N ALA A 247 -4.80 -5.67 -12.28
CA ALA A 247 -4.79 -4.22 -12.39
C ALA A 247 -6.06 -3.67 -13.05
N CYS A 248 -6.53 -4.29 -14.14
CA CYS A 248 -7.80 -3.91 -14.77
C CYS A 248 -9.00 -4.09 -13.84
N ILE A 249 -9.05 -5.20 -13.09
CA ILE A 249 -10.12 -5.46 -12.11
C ILE A 249 -10.10 -4.38 -11.02
N LEU A 250 -8.93 -4.06 -10.47
CA LEU A 250 -8.78 -3.04 -9.42
C LEU A 250 -9.12 -1.63 -9.92
N LEU A 251 -8.78 -1.30 -11.17
CA LEU A 251 -9.16 -0.03 -11.79
C LEU A 251 -10.69 0.07 -11.93
N LEU A 252 -11.35 -0.99 -12.42
CA LEU A 252 -12.81 -1.01 -12.54
C LEU A 252 -13.49 -0.95 -11.16
N TYR A 253 -12.94 -1.66 -10.18
CA TYR A 253 -13.43 -1.64 -8.81
C TYR A 253 -13.31 -0.24 -8.20
N GLY A 254 -12.17 0.43 -8.36
CA GLY A 254 -11.94 1.78 -7.84
C GLY A 254 -12.79 2.89 -8.48
N LEU A 255 -13.40 2.64 -9.65
CA LEU A 255 -14.35 3.58 -10.27
C LEU A 255 -15.73 3.53 -9.63
N ASN A 256 -16.03 2.55 -8.77
CA ASN A 256 -17.31 2.45 -8.09
C ASN A 256 -17.17 2.87 -6.61
N PRO A 257 -17.59 4.09 -6.23
CA PRO A 257 -17.44 4.61 -4.88
C PRO A 257 -18.41 3.97 -3.86
N LYS A 258 -19.26 3.03 -4.27
CA LYS A 258 -20.06 2.21 -3.34
C LYS A 258 -19.29 1.01 -2.77
N PHE A 259 -18.13 0.70 -3.36
CA PHE A 259 -17.31 -0.47 -3.06
C PHE A 259 -15.95 -0.11 -2.45
#